data_AF-A0A819GWJ7-F1
#
_entry.id   AF-A0A819GWJ7-F1
#
_cell.length_a   1.000
_cell.length_b   1.000
_cell.length_c   1.000
_cell.angle_alpha   90.00
_cell.angle_beta   90.00
_cell.angle_gamma   90.00
#
_symmetry.space_group_name_H-M   'P 1'
#
loop_
_entity.id
_entity.type
_entity.pdbx_description
1 polymer ?
#
loop_
_entity_poly.entity_id
_entity_poly.type
_entity_poly.pdbx_seq_one_letter_code
_entity_poly.pdbx_strand_id
1 'polypeptide(L)'
;MSNFVPTIEINPFDLENLIEFIFKHEKILKEFGGIKIQLNFECQLALKKYYTPPICSTTQIITKISKDQPIYSVEKKENVNKYFPQRFPITNEQIFWSSLKDTQEKMTQSSVSRIENQTLFCKKFSKNTFSIHSIPKQSLLQLGGNKVLDHIVSCLTRSSGPGGIYPLSNNEQELFSLVYHHQGGPRHWLIIPAYQREYLRKIVNEENPLVCLEHGQLLIDPLFLDKHHIKYHKLIQRPNEFVILSAGILSQSFTEDSSWSESIPFALPSWIQQGYAFPSRSHSQCDLHLFASSIPMHLNLLENEFILKYLDTSTNQQNLSTDQTHSYEFVRQKDQNSYFT
;
A
#
# COMPACT_ATOMS: atom_id res chain seq x y z
N MET A 1 -18.71 -5.71 -12.17
CA MET A 1 -17.28 -6.06 -12.02
C MET A 1 -17.00 -6.23 -10.53
N SER A 2 -16.14 -7.17 -10.14
CA SER A 2 -15.78 -7.37 -8.73
C SER A 2 -15.11 -6.11 -8.16
N ASN A 3 -15.49 -5.67 -6.97
CA ASN A 3 -14.79 -4.60 -6.24
C ASN A 3 -13.55 -5.14 -5.49
N PHE A 4 -13.18 -6.40 -5.69
CA PHE A 4 -12.02 -6.99 -5.05
C PHE A 4 -10.80 -6.95 -5.96
N VAL A 5 -9.67 -6.61 -5.36
CA VAL A 5 -8.36 -6.70 -6.00
C VAL A 5 -8.07 -8.15 -6.42
N PRO A 6 -7.58 -8.39 -7.65
CA PRO A 6 -7.20 -9.72 -8.11
C PRO A 6 -6.11 -10.34 -7.24
N THR A 7 -6.25 -11.65 -6.98
CA THR A 7 -5.24 -12.47 -6.33
C THR A 7 -4.59 -13.36 -7.36
N ILE A 8 -3.26 -13.38 -7.39
CA ILE A 8 -2.47 -14.19 -8.31
C ILE A 8 -1.52 -15.07 -7.50
N GLU A 9 -1.49 -16.36 -7.79
CA GLU A 9 -0.52 -17.27 -7.21
C GLU A 9 0.82 -17.15 -7.96
N ILE A 10 1.93 -17.16 -7.23
CA ILE A 10 3.27 -17.03 -7.79
C ILE A 10 4.12 -18.26 -7.42
N ASN A 11 4.90 -18.74 -8.40
CA ASN A 11 5.87 -19.81 -8.20
C ASN A 11 7.26 -19.22 -7.84
N PRO A 12 8.26 -20.05 -7.47
CA PRO A 12 9.59 -19.56 -7.12
C PRO A 12 10.31 -18.77 -8.23
N PHE A 13 10.12 -19.15 -9.50
CA PHE A 13 10.75 -18.49 -10.64
C PHE A 13 10.23 -17.06 -10.84
N ASP A 14 8.91 -16.90 -10.79
CA ASP A 14 8.26 -15.60 -10.89
C ASP A 14 8.57 -14.72 -9.67
N LEU A 15 8.72 -15.32 -8.48
CA LEU A 15 9.12 -14.60 -7.26
C LEU A 15 10.58 -14.09 -7.33
N GLU A 16 11.50 -14.87 -7.90
CA GLU A 16 12.88 -14.43 -8.14
C GLU A 16 12.93 -13.24 -9.13
N ASN A 17 12.02 -13.26 -10.12
CA ASN A 17 11.89 -12.26 -11.19
C ASN A 17 10.67 -11.34 -10.97
N LEU A 18 10.40 -10.97 -9.73
CA LEU A 18 9.14 -10.32 -9.35
C LEU A 18 8.87 -9.02 -10.12
N ILE A 19 9.88 -8.20 -10.42
CA ILE A 19 9.66 -6.96 -11.21
C ILE A 19 9.15 -7.28 -12.63
N GLU A 20 9.69 -8.30 -13.29
CA GLU A 20 9.23 -8.71 -14.62
C GLU A 20 7.79 -9.24 -14.55
N PHE A 21 7.50 -10.05 -13.53
CA PHE A 21 6.14 -10.52 -13.26
C PHE A 21 5.16 -9.35 -13.07
N ILE A 22 5.53 -8.34 -12.28
CA ILE A 22 4.71 -7.15 -12.04
C ILE A 22 4.49 -6.38 -13.34
N PHE A 23 5.53 -6.21 -14.15
CA PHE A 23 5.44 -5.52 -15.44
C PHE A 23 4.45 -6.21 -16.40
N LYS A 24 4.45 -7.55 -16.47
CA LYS A 24 3.47 -8.33 -17.26
C LYS A 24 2.03 -8.11 -16.79
N HIS A 25 1.82 -7.84 -15.51
CA HIS A 25 0.48 -7.64 -14.91
C HIS A 25 0.12 -6.17 -14.69
N GLU A 26 0.90 -5.22 -15.23
CA GLU A 26 0.76 -3.80 -14.92
C GLU A 26 -0.61 -3.23 -15.34
N LYS A 27 -1.23 -3.79 -16.39
CA LYS A 27 -2.59 -3.40 -16.81
C LYS A 27 -3.62 -3.63 -15.70
N ILE A 28 -3.54 -4.78 -15.02
CA ILE A 28 -4.39 -5.10 -13.87
C ILE A 28 -4.08 -4.14 -12.73
N LEU A 29 -2.80 -3.89 -12.48
CA LEU A 29 -2.33 -2.99 -11.43
C LEU A 29 -2.87 -1.56 -11.61
N LYS A 30 -2.93 -1.04 -12.86
CA LYS A 30 -3.52 0.26 -13.18
C LYS A 30 -5.03 0.31 -13.02
N GLU A 31 -5.73 -0.77 -13.38
CA GLU A 31 -7.19 -0.84 -13.28
C GLU A 31 -7.68 -0.91 -11.82
N PHE A 32 -7.01 -1.74 -11.02
CA PHE A 32 -7.39 -2.02 -9.64
C PHE A 32 -6.62 -1.20 -8.60
N GLY A 33 -5.51 -0.57 -8.99
CA GLY A 33 -4.59 0.11 -8.08
C GLY A 33 -3.72 -0.82 -7.24
N GLY A 34 -4.00 -2.12 -7.23
CA GLY A 34 -3.23 -3.13 -6.51
C GLY A 34 -3.39 -4.53 -7.09
N ILE A 35 -2.52 -5.45 -6.66
CA ILE A 35 -2.60 -6.89 -6.90
C ILE A 35 -2.22 -7.59 -5.60
N LYS A 36 -2.95 -8.64 -5.21
CA LYS A 36 -2.52 -9.56 -4.16
C LYS A 36 -1.74 -10.72 -4.78
N ILE A 37 -0.61 -11.05 -4.16
CA ILE A 37 0.18 -12.24 -4.50
C ILE A 37 0.07 -13.26 -3.37
N GLN A 38 -0.34 -14.47 -3.74
CA GLN A 38 -0.28 -15.66 -2.90
C GLN A 38 0.98 -16.44 -3.27
N LEU A 39 1.82 -16.74 -2.28
CA LEU A 39 2.99 -17.58 -2.49
C LEU A 39 2.58 -19.06 -2.62
N ASN A 40 3.15 -19.77 -3.58
CA ASN A 40 3.10 -21.23 -3.55
C ASN A 40 3.95 -21.77 -2.39
N PHE A 41 3.77 -23.05 -2.06
CA PHE A 41 4.47 -23.69 -0.92
C PHE A 41 5.98 -23.88 -1.12
N GLU A 42 6.48 -23.76 -2.35
CA GLU A 42 7.90 -23.90 -2.71
C GLU A 42 8.65 -22.57 -2.62
N CYS A 43 7.94 -21.43 -2.58
CA CYS A 43 8.52 -20.12 -2.42
C CYS A 43 9.23 -20.01 -1.06
N GLN A 44 10.52 -19.67 -1.08
CA GLN A 44 11.31 -19.48 0.13
C GLN A 44 11.64 -18.01 0.33
N LEU A 45 11.33 -17.49 1.52
CA LEU A 45 11.65 -16.12 1.91
C LEU A 45 12.85 -16.08 2.84
N ALA A 46 13.72 -15.10 2.63
CA ALA A 46 14.87 -14.84 3.47
C ALA A 46 14.45 -14.04 4.71
N LEU A 47 13.76 -14.66 5.66
CA LEU A 47 13.30 -14.03 6.90
C LEU A 47 14.31 -14.20 8.04
N LYS A 48 14.39 -13.21 8.93
CA LYS A 48 15.18 -13.29 10.16
C LYS A 48 14.54 -14.27 11.13
N LYS A 49 15.34 -15.16 11.72
CA LYS A 49 14.88 -16.13 12.73
C LYS A 49 14.55 -15.50 14.08
N TYR A 50 15.26 -14.42 14.44
CA TYR A 50 15.11 -13.73 15.71
C TYR A 50 15.00 -12.24 15.47
N TYR A 51 14.02 -11.62 16.10
CA TYR A 51 13.82 -10.18 16.08
C TYR A 51 13.30 -9.73 17.43
N THR A 52 13.99 -8.78 18.05
CA THR A 52 13.46 -8.08 19.21
C THR A 52 12.64 -6.91 18.68
N PRO A 53 11.31 -6.92 18.86
CA PRO A 53 10.49 -5.86 18.35
C PRO A 53 10.84 -4.55 19.03
N PRO A 54 11.09 -3.46 18.28
CA PRO A 54 11.24 -2.14 18.85
C PRO A 54 9.97 -1.78 19.61
N ILE A 55 10.16 -1.20 20.80
CA ILE A 55 9.05 -0.65 21.57
C ILE A 55 8.54 0.54 20.80
N CYS A 56 7.25 0.53 20.54
CA CYS A 56 6.60 1.48 19.65
C CYS A 56 5.24 1.80 20.25
N SER A 57 5.12 3.02 20.77
CA SER A 57 3.94 3.55 21.45
C SER A 57 3.50 4.84 20.76
N THR A 58 3.11 4.72 19.49
CA THR A 58 2.39 5.81 18.83
C THR A 58 0.90 5.56 19.05
N THR A 59 0.19 6.56 19.54
CA THR A 59 -1.26 6.49 19.68
C THR A 59 -1.88 7.42 18.66
N GLN A 60 -2.83 6.92 17.89
CA GLN A 60 -3.63 7.71 16.96
C GLN A 60 -4.93 8.11 17.66
N ILE A 61 -5.39 9.33 17.42
CA ILE A 61 -6.71 9.83 17.81
C ILE A 61 -7.53 9.97 16.54
N ILE A 62 -8.68 9.31 16.51
CA ILE A 62 -9.63 9.41 15.41
C ILE A 62 -10.77 10.35 15.80
N THR A 63 -11.00 11.37 14.98
CA THR A 63 -12.05 12.39 15.17
C THR A 63 -12.87 12.55 13.89
N LYS A 64 -14.20 12.54 14.00
CA LYS A 64 -15.07 12.78 12.84
C LYS A 64 -15.00 14.25 12.42
N ILE A 65 -14.74 14.53 11.14
CA ILE A 65 -14.53 15.90 10.64
C ILE A 65 -15.85 16.67 10.52
N SER A 66 -16.93 15.97 10.13
CA SER A 66 -18.25 16.56 9.97
C SER A 66 -19.32 15.63 10.56
N LYS A 67 -20.40 16.18 11.10
CA LYS A 67 -21.51 15.39 11.66
C LYS A 67 -22.19 14.53 10.58
N ASP A 68 -22.26 15.06 9.35
CA ASP A 68 -23.10 14.51 8.28
C ASP A 68 -22.33 13.63 7.28
N GLN A 69 -20.99 13.70 7.28
CA GLN A 69 -20.14 12.93 6.36
C GLN A 69 -19.25 11.96 7.13
N PRO A 70 -19.09 10.70 6.68
CA PRO A 70 -18.25 9.71 7.37
C PRO A 70 -16.78 9.84 6.95
N ILE A 71 -16.22 11.04 7.14
CA ILE A 71 -14.79 11.36 6.97
C ILE A 71 -14.21 11.63 8.37
N TYR A 72 -13.04 11.05 8.63
CA TYR A 72 -12.37 11.12 9.92
C TYR A 72 -10.95 11.66 9.76
N SER A 73 -10.52 12.48 10.71
CA SER A 73 -9.13 12.88 10.91
C SER A 73 -8.46 11.85 11.82
N VAL A 74 -7.19 11.55 11.54
CA VAL A 74 -6.34 10.65 12.29
C VAL A 74 -5.08 11.40 12.70
N GLU A 75 -5.03 11.82 13.96
CA GLU A 75 -3.90 12.55 14.54
C GLU A 75 -2.98 11.61 15.29
N LYS A 76 -1.67 11.66 15.03
CA LYS A 76 -0.68 10.90 15.80
C LYS A 76 -0.26 11.70 17.03
N LYS A 77 -0.29 11.07 18.21
CA LYS A 77 0.28 11.61 19.45
C LYS A 77 1.34 10.65 19.98
N GLU A 78 2.52 11.20 20.26
CA GLU A 78 3.57 10.51 20.98
C GLU A 78 3.25 10.53 22.48
N ASN A 79 3.57 9.43 23.18
CA ASN A 79 3.53 9.34 24.65
C ASN A 79 2.18 9.62 25.32
N VAL A 80 1.19 8.75 25.11
CA VAL A 80 0.07 8.62 26.05
C VAL A 80 0.14 7.27 26.74
N ASN A 81 0.89 7.20 27.86
CA ASN A 81 0.84 6.12 28.85
C ASN A 81 -0.50 6.16 29.60
N LYS A 82 -1.61 5.94 28.90
CA LYS A 82 -2.88 5.64 29.54
C LYS A 82 -3.30 4.26 29.05
N TYR A 83 -3.55 3.39 30.01
CA TYR A 83 -4.19 2.10 29.77
C TYR A 83 -5.61 2.39 29.30
N PHE A 84 -5.95 2.00 28.08
CA PHE A 84 -7.31 2.13 27.56
C PHE A 84 -7.95 0.75 27.47
N PRO A 85 -9.25 0.64 27.78
CA PRO A 85 -9.94 -0.63 27.72
C PRO A 85 -9.79 -1.25 26.32
N GLN A 86 -9.62 -2.58 26.29
CA GLN A 86 -9.55 -3.34 25.05
C GLN A 86 -10.75 -2.97 24.15
N ARG A 87 -10.47 -2.57 22.91
CA ARG A 87 -11.50 -2.48 21.89
C ARG A 87 -12.19 -3.83 21.78
N PHE A 88 -13.50 -3.81 21.54
CA PHE A 88 -14.23 -4.99 21.09
C PHE A 88 -13.50 -5.61 19.89
N PRO A 89 -13.52 -6.95 19.75
CA PRO A 89 -12.81 -7.61 18.67
C PRO A 89 -13.32 -7.10 17.32
N ILE A 90 -12.40 -6.54 16.52
CA ILE A 90 -12.70 -6.13 15.15
C ILE A 90 -12.47 -7.36 14.29
N THR A 91 -13.56 -8.07 13.99
CA THR A 91 -13.50 -9.33 13.23
C THR A 91 -13.84 -9.17 11.75
N ASN A 92 -14.33 -7.99 11.35
CA ASN A 92 -14.62 -7.66 9.95
C ASN A 92 -14.78 -6.15 9.74
N GLU A 93 -14.90 -5.76 8.47
CA GLU A 93 -15.08 -4.39 8.02
C GLU A 93 -16.35 -3.71 8.55
N GLN A 94 -17.47 -4.43 8.64
CA GLN A 94 -18.73 -3.85 9.10
C GLN A 94 -18.65 -3.41 10.57
N ILE A 95 -18.04 -4.25 11.41
CA ILE A 95 -17.80 -3.96 12.83
C ILE A 95 -16.81 -2.82 12.98
N PHE A 96 -15.74 -2.79 12.18
CA PHE A 96 -14.77 -1.70 12.18
C PHE A 96 -15.45 -0.34 11.92
N TRP A 97 -16.16 -0.18 10.82
CA TRP A 97 -16.80 1.10 10.48
C TRP A 97 -17.92 1.46 11.45
N SER A 98 -18.71 0.49 11.92
CA SER A 98 -19.75 0.74 12.92
C SER A 98 -19.16 1.24 14.24
N SER A 99 -17.99 0.75 14.64
CA SER A 99 -17.29 1.22 15.85
C SER A 99 -16.86 2.69 15.79
N LEU A 100 -16.79 3.28 14.58
CA LEU A 100 -16.46 4.68 14.35
C LEU A 100 -17.69 5.59 14.16
N LYS A 101 -18.91 5.04 14.07
CA LYS A 101 -20.13 5.83 13.84
C LYS A 101 -20.65 6.49 15.12
N ASP A 102 -20.56 5.79 16.24
CA ASP A 102 -21.07 6.24 17.55
C ASP A 102 -20.12 7.21 18.27
N THR A 103 -18.98 7.54 17.67
CA THR A 103 -17.95 8.40 18.23
C THR A 103 -18.18 9.86 17.84
N GLN A 104 -19.32 10.43 18.24
CA GLN A 104 -19.56 11.86 18.03
C GLN A 104 -18.60 12.74 18.87
N GLU A 105 -18.04 12.22 19.97
CA GLU A 105 -17.04 12.90 20.81
C GLU A 105 -15.97 11.96 21.41
N LYS A 106 -16.00 10.66 21.09
CA LYS A 106 -15.08 9.67 21.67
C LYS A 106 -13.83 9.55 20.81
N MET A 107 -12.74 10.15 21.30
CA MET A 107 -11.39 9.86 20.82
C MET A 107 -11.19 8.34 20.78
N THR A 108 -11.12 7.78 19.57
CA THR A 108 -10.79 6.36 19.45
C THR A 108 -9.30 6.23 19.27
N GLN A 109 -8.71 5.25 19.96
CA GLN A 109 -7.28 5.04 19.90
C GLN A 109 -6.90 3.85 19.05
N SER A 110 -5.85 4.04 18.26
CA SER A 110 -5.21 2.98 17.50
C SER A 110 -3.70 3.09 17.66
N SER A 111 -3.03 1.96 17.86
CA SER A 111 -1.59 1.93 18.13
C SER A 111 -0.86 1.38 16.92
N VAL A 112 -0.61 2.26 15.95
CA VAL A 112 0.16 1.94 14.74
C VAL A 112 1.47 2.71 14.76
N SER A 113 2.57 2.00 14.59
CA SER A 113 3.90 2.60 14.50
C SER A 113 4.56 2.27 13.17
N ARG A 114 5.21 3.27 12.59
CA ARG A 114 5.99 3.21 11.35
C ARG A 114 7.46 3.31 11.74
N ILE A 115 8.28 2.37 11.27
CA ILE A 115 9.68 2.24 11.69
C ILE A 115 10.52 2.10 10.44
N GLU A 116 11.17 3.19 10.07
CA GLU A 116 11.99 3.28 8.87
C GLU A 116 13.34 2.57 9.07
N ASN A 117 13.89 2.05 7.96
CA ASN A 117 15.17 1.35 7.93
C ASN A 117 15.25 0.12 8.88
N GLN A 118 14.11 -0.39 9.32
CA GLN A 118 13.98 -1.66 10.02
C GLN A 118 13.40 -2.71 9.08
N THR A 119 13.82 -3.95 9.30
CA THR A 119 13.45 -5.06 8.42
C THR A 119 13.43 -6.39 9.16
N LEU A 120 12.46 -7.23 8.83
CA LEU A 120 12.38 -8.63 9.22
C LEU A 120 12.93 -9.56 8.13
N PHE A 121 13.25 -9.03 6.95
CA PHE A 121 14.01 -9.75 5.93
C PHE A 121 15.53 -9.70 6.20
N CYS A 122 16.22 -10.74 5.76
CA CYS A 122 17.67 -10.81 5.73
C CYS A 122 18.19 -9.92 4.58
N LYS A 123 19.13 -9.02 4.90
CA LYS A 123 19.82 -8.19 3.90
C LYS A 123 20.84 -8.99 3.06
N LYS A 124 21.37 -10.08 3.63
CA LYS A 124 22.20 -11.07 2.93
C LYS A 124 21.40 -12.36 2.84
N PHE A 125 21.21 -12.88 1.63
CA PHE A 125 20.37 -14.04 1.37
C PHE A 125 21.00 -14.93 0.31
N SER A 126 20.62 -16.21 0.28
CA SER A 126 21.13 -17.17 -0.71
C SER A 126 20.36 -17.03 -2.02
N LYS A 127 20.92 -17.56 -3.12
CA LYS A 127 20.28 -17.53 -4.44
C LYS A 127 18.85 -18.13 -4.44
N ASN A 128 18.55 -19.05 -3.52
CA ASN A 128 17.28 -19.78 -3.51
C ASN A 128 16.22 -19.14 -2.61
N THR A 129 16.48 -17.95 -2.06
CA THR A 129 15.57 -17.28 -1.14
C THR A 129 15.30 -15.85 -1.58
N PHE A 130 14.05 -15.43 -1.49
CA PHE A 130 13.62 -14.09 -1.85
C PHE A 130 13.71 -13.12 -0.67
N SER A 131 14.21 -11.91 -0.93
CA SER A 131 14.23 -10.81 0.04
C SER A 131 13.70 -9.56 -0.64
N ILE A 132 12.79 -8.83 0.01
CA ILE A 132 12.20 -7.62 -0.57
C ILE A 132 13.27 -6.56 -0.91
N HIS A 133 14.44 -6.61 -0.27
CA HIS A 133 15.56 -5.70 -0.50
C HIS A 133 16.21 -5.86 -1.89
N SER A 134 15.90 -6.93 -2.64
CA SER A 134 16.31 -7.04 -4.05
C SER A 134 15.52 -6.12 -4.97
N ILE A 135 14.28 -5.77 -4.59
CA ILE A 135 13.29 -5.17 -5.48
C ILE A 135 13.71 -3.81 -6.05
N PRO A 136 14.22 -2.84 -5.25
CA PRO A 136 14.68 -1.57 -5.81
C PRO A 136 15.76 -1.75 -6.88
N LYS A 137 16.67 -2.72 -6.69
CA LYS A 137 17.76 -3.04 -7.63
C LYS A 137 17.31 -3.78 -8.88
N GLN A 138 16.17 -4.46 -8.84
CA GLN A 138 15.55 -5.07 -10.02
C GLN A 138 14.67 -4.09 -10.79
N SER A 139 14.40 -2.91 -10.20
CA SER A 139 13.48 -1.89 -10.74
C SER A 139 14.22 -0.76 -11.46
N LEU A 140 13.47 0.19 -12.03
CA LEU A 140 14.02 1.38 -12.69
C LEU A 140 14.92 2.22 -11.76
N LEU A 141 14.73 2.13 -10.43
CA LEU A 141 15.55 2.85 -9.45
C LEU A 141 17.04 2.46 -9.50
N GLN A 142 17.37 1.28 -10.06
CA GLN A 142 18.75 0.85 -10.25
C GLN A 142 19.56 1.83 -11.13
N LEU A 143 18.91 2.51 -12.08
CA LEU A 143 19.56 3.46 -12.98
C LEU A 143 20.15 4.67 -12.25
N GLY A 144 19.59 5.05 -11.10
CA GLY A 144 20.12 6.10 -10.24
C GLY A 144 21.39 5.69 -9.46
N GLY A 145 21.80 4.42 -9.56
CA GLY A 145 22.94 3.86 -8.85
C GLY A 145 22.79 3.91 -7.32
N ASN A 146 23.90 3.79 -6.60
CA ASN A 146 23.91 3.78 -5.13
C ASN A 146 23.37 5.10 -4.55
N LYS A 147 23.54 6.23 -5.25
CA LYS A 147 23.02 7.53 -4.81
C LYS A 147 21.51 7.53 -4.59
N VAL A 148 20.75 6.80 -5.41
CA VAL A 148 19.30 6.65 -5.23
C VAL A 148 19.00 5.48 -4.29
N LEU A 149 19.63 4.34 -4.53
CA LEU A 149 19.32 3.10 -3.80
C LEU A 149 19.62 3.18 -2.30
N ASP A 150 20.64 3.92 -1.87
CA ASP A 150 20.98 4.06 -0.45
C ASP A 150 19.90 4.81 0.35
N HIS A 151 19.05 5.57 -0.33
CA HIS A 151 17.91 6.24 0.27
C HIS A 151 16.61 5.43 0.20
N ILE A 152 16.56 4.37 -0.61
CA ILE A 152 15.40 3.50 -0.69
C ILE A 152 15.46 2.50 0.46
N VAL A 153 14.70 2.80 1.51
CA VAL A 153 14.66 1.98 2.73
C VAL A 153 13.34 1.22 2.83
N SER A 154 13.41 0.02 3.42
CA SER A 154 12.20 -0.68 3.83
C SER A 154 11.55 0.04 5.01
N CYS A 155 10.24 -0.05 5.09
CA CYS A 155 9.45 0.48 6.18
C CYS A 155 8.70 -0.66 6.88
N LEU A 156 9.02 -0.87 8.16
CA LEU A 156 8.34 -1.83 9.01
C LEU A 156 7.18 -1.12 9.72
N THR A 157 6.00 -1.73 9.67
CA THR A 157 4.79 -1.24 10.31
C THR A 157 4.28 -2.25 11.32
N ARG A 158 3.87 -1.74 12.48
CA ARG A 158 3.34 -2.54 13.57
C ARG A 158 1.98 -1.99 13.98
N SER A 159 0.97 -2.86 14.03
CA SER A 159 -0.20 -2.62 14.86
C SER A 159 -0.02 -3.34 16.20
N SER A 160 -0.25 -2.66 17.31
CA SER A 160 -0.13 -3.26 18.65
C SER A 160 -1.42 -3.95 19.13
N GLY A 161 -2.52 -3.87 18.37
CA GLY A 161 -3.79 -4.47 18.75
C GLY A 161 -4.88 -4.34 17.68
N PRO A 162 -6.13 -4.72 18.01
CA PRO A 162 -7.25 -4.67 17.08
C PRO A 162 -7.60 -3.24 16.63
N GLY A 163 -7.89 -3.08 15.35
CA GLY A 163 -8.24 -1.80 14.75
C GLY A 163 -7.05 -0.86 14.57
N GLY A 164 -5.87 -1.41 14.28
CA GLY A 164 -4.71 -0.66 13.80
C GLY A 164 -5.08 0.12 12.55
N ILE A 165 -5.05 1.47 12.55
CA ILE A 165 -5.48 2.29 11.41
C ILE A 165 -4.27 2.83 10.64
N TYR A 166 -4.31 2.65 9.33
CA TYR A 166 -3.41 3.26 8.36
C TYR A 166 -4.25 4.24 7.54
N PRO A 167 -4.11 5.55 7.81
CA PRO A 167 -4.88 6.58 7.12
C PRO A 167 -4.64 6.54 5.61
N LEU A 168 -5.58 7.14 4.87
CA LEU A 168 -5.49 7.42 3.46
C LEU A 168 -4.20 8.17 3.15
N SER A 169 -3.32 7.53 2.39
CA SER A 169 -2.07 8.09 1.93
C SER A 169 -1.72 7.57 0.54
N ASN A 170 -0.84 8.28 -0.14
CA ASN A 170 -0.09 7.75 -1.28
C ASN A 170 1.20 7.08 -0.81
N ASN A 171 1.89 6.43 -1.74
CA ASN A 171 3.26 5.99 -1.53
C ASN A 171 4.22 7.19 -1.63
N GLU A 172 5.35 7.12 -0.93
CA GLU A 172 6.41 8.12 -1.02
C GLU A 172 6.85 8.31 -2.48
N GLN A 173 6.98 9.58 -2.90
CA GLN A 173 7.30 9.97 -4.28
C GLN A 173 6.37 9.33 -5.34
N GLU A 174 5.16 8.95 -4.93
CA GLU A 174 4.16 8.29 -5.77
C GLU A 174 4.67 7.00 -6.44
N LEU A 175 5.69 6.37 -5.85
CA LEU A 175 6.29 5.12 -6.32
C LEU A 175 5.32 3.94 -6.21
N PHE A 176 5.67 2.84 -6.85
CA PHE A 176 5.06 1.54 -6.54
C PHE A 176 5.52 1.09 -5.16
N SER A 177 4.73 0.24 -4.49
CA SER A 177 5.11 -0.34 -3.21
C SER A 177 4.81 -1.84 -3.17
N LEU A 178 5.76 -2.63 -2.67
CA LEU A 178 5.57 -4.03 -2.34
C LEU A 178 5.42 -4.17 -0.83
N VAL A 179 4.31 -4.73 -0.37
CA VAL A 179 3.96 -4.89 1.04
C VAL A 179 3.83 -6.36 1.40
N TYR A 180 4.67 -6.85 2.30
CA TYR A 180 4.58 -8.20 2.86
C TYR A 180 3.96 -8.18 4.24
N HIS A 181 2.99 -9.06 4.49
CA HIS A 181 2.40 -9.24 5.82
C HIS A 181 3.07 -10.41 6.53
N HIS A 182 3.87 -10.12 7.56
CA HIS A 182 4.69 -11.12 8.23
C HIS A 182 3.85 -12.01 9.15
N GLN A 183 3.06 -11.40 10.03
CA GLN A 183 2.32 -12.10 11.08
C GLN A 183 1.22 -11.23 11.67
N GLY A 184 0.30 -11.88 12.39
CA GLY A 184 -0.79 -11.24 13.12
C GLY A 184 -2.15 -11.40 12.45
N GLY A 185 -3.09 -10.55 12.83
CA GLY A 185 -4.44 -10.53 12.27
C GLY A 185 -4.50 -9.95 10.85
N PRO A 186 -5.47 -10.38 10.02
CA PRO A 186 -5.65 -9.86 8.66
C PRO A 186 -5.68 -8.34 8.57
N ARG A 187 -5.15 -7.82 7.46
CA ARG A 187 -5.18 -6.40 7.09
C ARG A 187 -6.18 -6.16 5.97
N HIS A 188 -7.16 -5.30 6.23
CA HIS A 188 -8.18 -4.89 5.28
C HIS A 188 -7.75 -3.61 4.59
N TRP A 189 -7.66 -3.67 3.26
CA TRP A 189 -7.25 -2.56 2.40
C TRP A 189 -8.45 -1.99 1.65
N LEU A 190 -8.44 -0.67 1.52
CA LEU A 190 -9.25 0.06 0.55
C LEU A 190 -8.29 0.85 -0.34
N ILE A 191 -8.38 0.60 -1.64
CA ILE A 191 -7.46 1.14 -2.65
C ILE A 191 -8.29 1.97 -3.65
N ILE A 192 -7.87 3.21 -3.85
CA ILE A 192 -8.47 4.14 -4.80
C ILE A 192 -7.49 4.30 -5.96
N PRO A 193 -7.85 3.82 -7.17
CA PRO A 193 -6.98 3.96 -8.33
C PRO A 193 -6.60 5.41 -8.61
N ALA A 194 -5.39 5.63 -9.13
CA ALA A 194 -4.83 6.97 -9.30
C ALA A 194 -5.71 7.92 -10.14
N TYR A 195 -6.41 7.40 -11.16
CA TYR A 195 -7.32 8.20 -11.99
C TYR A 195 -8.54 8.78 -11.24
N GLN A 196 -8.86 8.27 -10.04
CA GLN A 196 -9.92 8.79 -9.19
C GLN A 196 -9.45 9.88 -8.22
N ARG A 197 -8.13 10.06 -8.06
CA ARG A 197 -7.55 10.94 -7.03
C ARG A 197 -7.97 12.39 -7.17
N GLU A 198 -7.93 12.95 -8.37
CA GLU A 198 -8.34 14.34 -8.61
C GLU A 198 -9.84 14.54 -8.33
N TYR A 199 -10.66 13.56 -8.67
CA TYR A 199 -12.10 13.65 -8.44
C TYR A 199 -12.42 13.57 -6.94
N LEU A 200 -11.80 12.63 -6.22
CA LEU A 200 -11.89 12.54 -4.77
C LEU A 200 -11.42 13.84 -4.10
N ARG A 201 -10.31 14.43 -4.58
CA ARG A 201 -9.78 15.68 -4.04
C ARG A 201 -10.80 16.81 -4.15
N LYS A 202 -11.43 16.98 -5.31
CA LYS A 202 -12.46 18.01 -5.51
C LYS A 202 -13.62 17.84 -4.53
N ILE A 203 -14.15 16.62 -4.42
CA ILE A 203 -15.27 16.31 -3.53
C ILE A 203 -14.91 16.55 -2.06
N VAL A 204 -13.74 16.07 -1.61
CA VAL A 204 -13.30 16.25 -0.22
C VAL A 204 -13.06 17.74 0.07
N ASN A 205 -12.51 18.50 -0.87
CA ASN A 205 -12.29 19.93 -0.73
C ASN A 205 -13.60 20.73 -0.70
N GLU A 206 -14.61 20.33 -1.47
CA GLU A 206 -15.96 20.91 -1.42
C GLU A 206 -16.63 20.67 -0.06
N GLU A 207 -16.43 19.49 0.53
CA GLU A 207 -16.98 19.13 1.85
C GLU A 207 -16.21 19.80 3.00
N ASN A 208 -14.87 19.89 2.89
CA ASN A 208 -14.04 20.62 3.85
C ASN A 208 -12.71 21.10 3.21
N PRO A 209 -12.57 22.40 2.89
CA PRO A 209 -11.37 22.94 2.26
C PRO A 209 -10.08 22.86 3.10
N LEU A 210 -10.20 22.61 4.41
CA LEU A 210 -9.04 22.46 5.30
C LEU A 210 -8.43 21.06 5.22
N VAL A 211 -9.10 20.13 4.54
CA VAL A 211 -8.71 18.73 4.46
C VAL A 211 -7.87 18.48 3.22
N CYS A 212 -6.67 17.93 3.43
CA CYS A 212 -5.74 17.56 2.36
C CYS A 212 -5.53 16.05 2.31
N LEU A 213 -5.71 15.45 1.13
CA LEU A 213 -5.46 14.02 0.90
C LEU A 213 -3.99 13.62 1.09
N GLU A 214 -3.07 14.58 0.95
CA GLU A 214 -1.62 14.31 0.91
C GLU A 214 -0.98 14.22 2.30
N HIS A 215 -1.68 14.65 3.36
CA HIS A 215 -1.12 14.67 4.72
C HIS A 215 -1.09 13.29 5.40
N GLY A 216 -1.73 12.26 4.84
CA GLY A 216 -1.76 10.93 5.48
C GLY A 216 -2.50 10.94 6.82
N GLN A 217 -3.53 11.78 6.94
CA GLN A 217 -4.28 12.04 8.18
C GLN A 217 -5.78 11.77 8.03
N LEU A 218 -6.23 11.25 6.90
CA LEU A 218 -7.66 11.04 6.67
C LEU A 218 -8.01 9.57 6.70
N LEU A 219 -9.21 9.26 7.15
CA LEU A 219 -9.83 7.95 7.00
C LEU A 219 -11.23 8.20 6.44
N ILE A 220 -11.53 7.60 5.29
CA ILE A 220 -12.78 7.81 4.56
C ILE A 220 -13.60 6.52 4.58
N ASP A 221 -14.81 6.54 5.13
CA ASP A 221 -15.71 5.39 5.08
C ASP A 221 -16.11 5.08 3.62
N PRO A 222 -16.11 3.80 3.20
CA PRO A 222 -16.60 3.40 1.88
C PRO A 222 -17.97 3.98 1.51
N LEU A 223 -18.86 4.22 2.48
CA LEU A 223 -20.17 4.84 2.24
C LEU A 223 -20.05 6.25 1.62
N PHE A 224 -19.01 7.01 1.98
CA PHE A 224 -18.75 8.31 1.34
C PHE A 224 -18.34 8.12 -0.11
N LEU A 225 -17.46 7.15 -0.38
CA LEU A 225 -17.00 6.85 -1.74
C LEU A 225 -18.16 6.37 -2.62
N ASP A 226 -19.03 5.50 -2.10
CA ASP A 226 -20.21 5.00 -2.79
C ASP A 226 -21.18 6.14 -3.13
N LYS A 227 -21.47 7.03 -2.15
CA LYS A 227 -22.34 8.21 -2.32
C LYS A 227 -21.87 9.14 -3.43
N HIS A 228 -20.55 9.30 -3.58
CA HIS A 228 -19.95 10.19 -4.58
C HIS A 228 -19.46 9.44 -5.83
N HIS A 229 -19.84 8.17 -6.01
CA HIS A 229 -19.46 7.35 -7.16
C HIS A 229 -17.94 7.26 -7.41
N ILE A 230 -17.14 7.34 -6.35
CA ILE A 230 -15.69 7.12 -6.42
C ILE A 230 -15.43 5.63 -6.54
N LYS A 231 -14.75 5.21 -7.61
CA LYS A 231 -14.35 3.81 -7.76
C LYS A 231 -13.22 3.48 -6.78
N TYR A 232 -13.38 2.43 -6.01
CA TYR A 232 -12.35 1.88 -5.12
C TYR A 232 -12.44 0.36 -5.13
N HIS A 233 -11.38 -0.27 -4.63
CA HIS A 233 -11.26 -1.73 -4.54
C HIS A 233 -10.87 -2.14 -3.13
N LYS A 234 -11.32 -3.34 -2.74
CA LYS A 234 -11.08 -3.92 -1.42
C LYS A 234 -10.16 -5.12 -1.52
N LEU A 235 -9.40 -5.36 -0.45
CA LEU A 235 -8.53 -6.53 -0.34
C LEU A 235 -8.34 -6.91 1.12
N ILE A 236 -8.33 -8.22 1.40
CA ILE A 236 -7.90 -8.76 2.69
C ILE A 236 -6.55 -9.44 2.49
N GLN A 237 -5.54 -8.90 3.16
CA GLN A 237 -4.18 -9.43 3.20
C GLN A 237 -4.00 -10.23 4.50
N ARG A 238 -3.65 -11.51 4.38
CA ARG A 238 -3.34 -12.45 5.45
C ARG A 238 -1.82 -12.63 5.60
N PRO A 239 -1.36 -13.26 6.70
CA PRO A 239 0.06 -13.57 6.87
C PRO A 239 0.61 -14.39 5.71
N ASN A 240 1.84 -14.08 5.33
CA ASN A 240 2.56 -14.65 4.19
C ASN A 240 2.02 -14.29 2.80
N GLU A 241 1.18 -13.25 2.71
CA GLU A 241 0.74 -12.69 1.42
C GLU A 241 1.47 -11.38 1.11
N PHE A 242 1.74 -11.15 -0.18
CA PHE A 242 2.23 -9.89 -0.70
C PHE A 242 1.08 -9.06 -1.29
N VAL A 243 1.20 -7.74 -1.19
CA VAL A 243 0.34 -6.78 -1.90
C VAL A 243 1.24 -5.83 -2.66
N ILE A 244 0.98 -5.67 -3.95
CA ILE A 244 1.62 -4.66 -4.78
C ILE A 244 0.64 -3.51 -4.92
N LEU A 245 1.11 -2.29 -4.67
CA LEU A 245 0.37 -1.06 -4.88
C LEU A 245 0.94 -0.32 -6.08
N SER A 246 0.06 0.11 -6.99
CA SER A 246 0.44 0.88 -8.17
C SER A 246 1.01 2.25 -7.78
N ALA A 247 1.83 2.84 -8.65
CA ALA A 247 2.21 4.24 -8.55
C ALA A 247 0.98 5.18 -8.53
N GLY A 248 1.08 6.28 -7.77
CA GLY A 248 0.10 7.37 -7.71
C GLY A 248 -1.25 7.08 -7.03
N ILE A 249 -1.49 5.85 -6.56
CA ILE A 249 -2.74 5.46 -5.90
C ILE A 249 -2.89 6.12 -4.52
N LEU A 250 -4.13 6.15 -4.03
CA LEU A 250 -4.40 6.36 -2.61
C LEU A 250 -4.83 5.03 -1.99
N SER A 251 -4.38 4.76 -0.77
CA SER A 251 -4.83 3.60 -0.02
C SER A 251 -4.97 3.91 1.46
N GLN A 252 -5.90 3.23 2.10
CA GLN A 252 -6.06 3.20 3.54
C GLN A 252 -6.29 1.75 3.97
N SER A 253 -6.02 1.44 5.23
CA SER A 253 -6.26 0.08 5.73
C SER A 253 -6.46 0.06 7.23
N PHE A 254 -7.00 -1.06 7.71
CA PHE A 254 -7.02 -1.38 9.13
C PHE A 254 -6.68 -2.84 9.39
N THR A 255 -6.28 -3.18 10.62
CA THR A 255 -5.98 -4.57 11.02
C THR A 255 -7.00 -5.10 12.01
N GLU A 256 -7.32 -6.39 11.92
CA GLU A 256 -8.19 -7.08 12.88
C GLU A 256 -7.52 -7.25 14.25
N ASP A 257 -6.20 -7.38 14.29
CA ASP A 257 -5.42 -7.58 15.52
C ASP A 257 -4.04 -6.90 15.42
N SER A 258 -3.20 -7.11 16.43
CA SER A 258 -1.78 -6.86 16.39
C SER A 258 -1.16 -7.55 15.18
N SER A 259 -0.24 -6.86 14.50
CA SER A 259 0.33 -7.36 13.26
C SER A 259 1.65 -6.68 12.91
N TRP A 260 2.39 -7.31 12.02
CA TRP A 260 3.63 -6.79 11.43
C TRP A 260 3.55 -6.87 9.91
N SER A 261 3.77 -5.74 9.25
CA SER A 261 3.92 -5.69 7.79
C SER A 261 5.16 -4.90 7.42
N GLU A 262 5.81 -5.27 6.34
CA GLU A 262 6.97 -4.57 5.83
C GLU A 262 6.73 -4.15 4.39
N SER A 263 7.17 -2.95 4.04
CA SER A 263 7.01 -2.41 2.69
C SER A 263 8.32 -1.90 2.13
N ILE A 264 8.47 -1.95 0.81
CA ILE A 264 9.60 -1.35 0.10
C ILE A 264 9.12 -0.69 -1.20
N PRO A 265 9.57 0.53 -1.52
CA PRO A 265 9.16 1.21 -2.73
C PRO A 265 10.03 0.77 -3.93
N PHE A 266 9.47 0.89 -5.13
CA PHE A 266 10.16 0.61 -6.39
C PHE A 266 9.55 1.39 -7.56
N ALA A 267 10.22 1.38 -8.72
CA ALA A 267 9.73 2.08 -9.91
C ALA A 267 9.69 1.18 -11.15
N LEU A 268 8.60 1.30 -11.91
CA LEU A 268 8.49 0.79 -13.28
C LEU A 268 8.57 1.96 -14.27
N PRO A 269 8.84 1.73 -15.56
CA PRO A 269 8.90 2.82 -16.55
C PRO A 269 7.63 3.66 -16.62
N SER A 270 6.47 3.06 -16.36
CA SER A 270 5.20 3.76 -16.33
C SER A 270 5.07 4.82 -15.26
N TRP A 271 5.82 4.73 -14.16
CA TRP A 271 5.88 5.78 -13.13
C TRP A 271 6.34 7.11 -13.74
N ILE A 272 7.28 7.07 -14.68
CA ILE A 272 7.73 8.23 -15.44
C ILE A 272 6.71 8.61 -16.51
N GLN A 273 6.25 7.65 -17.31
CA GLN A 273 5.30 7.90 -18.41
C GLN A 273 3.98 8.54 -17.94
N GLN A 274 3.53 8.20 -16.73
CA GLN A 274 2.30 8.73 -16.13
C GLN A 274 2.53 10.05 -15.38
N GLY A 275 3.77 10.55 -15.33
CA GLY A 275 4.11 11.85 -14.76
C GLY A 275 4.33 11.85 -13.25
N TYR A 276 4.19 10.73 -12.55
CA TYR A 276 4.36 10.63 -11.09
C TYR A 276 5.80 10.93 -10.64
N ALA A 277 6.77 10.70 -11.51
CA ALA A 277 8.17 11.05 -11.26
C ALA A 277 8.41 12.57 -11.22
N PHE A 278 7.51 13.36 -11.81
CA PHE A 278 7.55 14.81 -11.85
C PHE A 278 6.37 15.37 -11.04
N PRO A 279 6.38 15.26 -9.69
CA PRO A 279 5.29 15.77 -8.90
C PRO A 279 5.14 17.27 -9.18
N SER A 280 4.05 17.63 -9.86
CA SER A 280 3.67 19.02 -10.04
C SER A 280 3.57 19.63 -8.64
N ARG A 281 4.41 20.64 -8.36
CA ARG A 281 4.49 21.33 -7.05
C ARG A 281 3.19 22.05 -6.64
N SER A 282 2.06 21.76 -7.28
CA SER A 282 0.82 22.53 -7.24
C SER A 282 -0.41 21.77 -6.71
N HIS A 283 -0.27 20.55 -6.19
CA HIS A 283 -1.44 19.78 -5.74
C HIS A 283 -1.83 19.94 -4.27
N SER A 284 -1.05 20.66 -3.45
CA SER A 284 -1.43 21.01 -2.08
C SER A 284 -1.82 22.49 -2.01
N GLN A 285 -3.09 22.78 -1.68
CA GLN A 285 -3.55 24.14 -1.30
C GLN A 285 -3.06 24.59 0.08
N CYS A 286 -2.19 23.81 0.72
CA CYS A 286 -1.69 24.03 2.06
C CYS A 286 -0.15 24.14 2.05
N ASP A 287 0.37 25.20 2.67
CA ASP A 287 1.80 25.58 2.73
C ASP A 287 2.72 24.57 3.44
N LEU A 288 2.19 23.43 3.89
CA LEU A 288 2.90 22.44 4.71
C LEU A 288 3.78 21.47 3.92
N HIS A 289 3.70 21.43 2.60
CA HIS A 289 4.57 20.57 1.78
C HIS A 289 6.00 21.10 1.60
N LEU A 290 6.35 22.24 2.21
CA LEU A 290 7.72 22.77 2.23
C LEU A 290 8.70 21.92 3.05
N PHE A 291 8.21 20.97 3.87
CA PHE A 291 9.06 20.21 4.81
C PHE A 291 8.99 18.68 4.70
N ALA A 292 8.34 18.12 3.67
CA ALA A 292 8.59 16.73 3.29
C ALA A 292 9.94 16.64 2.55
N SER A 293 11.02 16.73 3.34
CA SER A 293 12.35 16.27 2.98
C SER A 293 12.28 14.77 2.65
N SER A 294 13.07 14.14 1.79
CA SER A 294 14.36 14.50 1.19
C SER A 294 14.46 13.75 -0.14
N ILE A 295 15.36 14.20 -1.01
CA ILE A 295 15.60 13.74 -2.39
C ILE A 295 14.64 14.41 -3.37
N PRO A 296 15.04 15.56 -3.97
CA PRO A 296 14.79 15.66 -5.38
C PRO A 296 15.50 14.45 -5.97
N MET A 297 14.75 13.41 -6.35
CA MET A 297 15.30 12.45 -7.30
C MET A 297 15.50 13.34 -8.51
N HIS A 298 16.69 13.92 -8.61
CA HIS A 298 17.02 14.83 -9.68
C HIS A 298 16.84 13.94 -10.89
N LEU A 299 15.75 14.12 -11.63
CA LEU A 299 15.47 13.38 -12.85
C LEU A 299 16.62 13.54 -13.85
N ASN A 300 17.48 14.54 -13.65
CA ASN A 300 18.79 14.69 -14.25
C ASN A 300 19.75 13.50 -14.00
N LEU A 301 19.54 12.65 -12.99
CA LEU A 301 20.29 11.41 -12.75
C LEU A 301 19.71 10.22 -13.52
N LEU A 302 18.44 10.30 -13.93
CA LEU A 302 17.80 9.38 -14.85
C LEU A 302 17.83 9.98 -16.26
N GLU A 303 18.99 10.47 -16.70
CA GLU A 303 19.16 11.16 -17.99
C GLU A 303 18.33 10.49 -19.08
N ASN A 304 17.54 11.30 -19.79
CA ASN A 304 16.52 10.86 -20.75
C ASN A 304 17.00 9.76 -21.70
N GLU A 305 18.29 9.71 -22.05
CA GLU A 305 18.85 8.66 -22.91
C GLU A 305 18.73 7.24 -22.34
N PHE A 306 18.94 7.03 -21.04
CA PHE A 306 18.81 5.69 -20.43
C PHE A 306 17.36 5.26 -20.28
N ILE A 307 16.46 6.18 -19.95
CA ILE A 307 15.01 5.91 -19.90
C ILE A 307 14.51 5.60 -21.31
N LEU A 308 14.84 6.42 -22.31
CA LEU A 308 14.41 6.21 -23.71
C LEU A 308 14.95 4.87 -24.24
N LYS A 309 16.21 4.55 -23.97
CA LYS A 309 16.79 3.26 -24.36
C LYS A 309 16.14 2.07 -23.65
N TYR A 310 15.80 2.20 -22.36
CA TYR A 310 15.09 1.17 -21.61
C TYR A 310 13.65 0.98 -22.13
N LEU A 311 12.95 2.08 -22.43
CA LEU A 311 11.63 2.07 -23.05
C LEU A 311 11.65 1.42 -24.42
N ASP A 312 12.62 1.72 -25.28
CA ASP A 312 12.76 1.07 -26.59
C ASP A 312 13.00 -0.44 -26.47
N THR A 313 13.80 -0.89 -25.50
CA THR A 313 14.01 -2.33 -25.26
C THR A 313 12.79 -3.05 -24.70
N SER A 314 11.99 -2.40 -23.85
CA SER A 314 10.80 -3.02 -23.24
C SER A 314 9.58 -2.99 -24.18
N THR A 315 9.48 -1.99 -25.06
CA THR A 315 8.47 -1.94 -26.14
C THR A 315 8.70 -3.04 -27.18
N ASN A 316 9.96 -3.38 -27.47
CA ASN A 316 10.29 -4.52 -28.34
C ASN A 316 9.90 -5.88 -27.73
N GLN A 317 9.92 -6.05 -26.41
CA GLN A 317 9.45 -7.27 -25.75
C GLN A 317 7.92 -7.40 -25.72
N GLN A 318 7.19 -6.28 -25.71
CA GLN A 318 5.72 -6.29 -25.82
C GLN A 318 5.24 -6.69 -27.24
N ASN A 319 6.02 -6.38 -28.28
CA ASN A 319 5.72 -6.79 -29.65
C ASN A 319 6.05 -8.26 -29.95
N LEU A 320 6.84 -8.92 -29.10
CA LEU A 320 7.16 -10.36 -29.22
C LEU A 320 6.22 -11.27 -28.40
N SER A 321 5.42 -10.71 -27.48
CA SER A 321 4.52 -11.45 -26.58
C SER A 321 3.05 -11.40 -27.00
N THR A 322 2.71 -10.69 -28.09
CA THR A 322 1.33 -10.57 -28.60
C THR A 322 0.86 -11.76 -29.44
N ASP A 323 1.69 -12.79 -29.64
CA ASP A 323 1.36 -13.97 -30.45
C ASP A 323 0.90 -15.22 -29.68
N GLN A 324 0.68 -15.15 -28.37
CA GLN A 324 0.13 -16.30 -27.61
C GLN A 324 -1.03 -15.90 -26.70
N THR A 325 -2.23 -15.92 -27.27
CA THR A 325 -3.50 -15.94 -26.54
C THR A 325 -3.67 -17.28 -25.82
N HIS A 326 -3.58 -17.29 -24.49
CA HIS A 326 -4.15 -18.36 -23.67
C HIS A 326 -5.21 -17.81 -22.71
N SER A 327 -6.36 -18.48 -22.73
CA SER A 327 -7.56 -18.23 -21.93
C SER A 327 -7.29 -18.41 -20.43
N TYR A 328 -7.55 -17.38 -19.63
CA TYR A 328 -7.51 -17.47 -18.16
C TYR A 328 -8.84 -18.02 -17.60
N GLU A 329 -8.78 -19.16 -16.91
CA GLU A 329 -9.89 -19.67 -16.10
C GLU A 329 -9.89 -18.99 -14.71
N PHE A 330 -11.01 -18.38 -14.34
CA PHE A 330 -11.23 -17.81 -13.01
C PHE A 330 -11.65 -18.90 -12.02
N VAL A 331 -10.85 -19.14 -10.97
CA VAL A 331 -11.26 -19.96 -9.84
C VAL A 331 -12.24 -19.16 -8.95
N ARG A 332 -13.52 -19.55 -8.97
CA ARG A 332 -14.53 -19.06 -8.00
C ARG A 332 -14.36 -19.80 -6.67
N GLN A 333 -14.20 -19.05 -5.58
CA GLN A 333 -14.39 -19.60 -4.23
C GLN A 333 -15.86 -20.03 -4.08
N LYS A 334 -16.11 -21.32 -3.82
CA LYS A 334 -17.41 -21.84 -3.39
C LYS A 334 -17.49 -21.71 -1.87
N ASP A 335 -18.50 -21.00 -1.41
CA ASP A 335 -18.95 -21.00 -0.02
C ASP A 335 -19.37 -22.41 0.40
N GLN A 336 -18.74 -22.92 1.46
CA GLN A 336 -19.18 -24.13 2.15
C GLN A 336 -20.26 -23.74 3.15
N ASN A 337 -21.51 -23.96 2.78
CA ASN A 337 -22.64 -23.99 3.70
C ASN A 337 -23.50 -25.21 3.38
N SER A 338 -23.24 -26.32 4.06
CA SER A 338 -24.20 -27.40 4.35
C SER A 338 -23.43 -28.55 4.99
N TYR A 339 -23.73 -28.88 6.25
CA TYR A 339 -23.90 -30.24 6.78
C TYR A 339 -23.96 -30.15 8.32
N PHE A 340 -25.17 -30.03 8.84
CA PHE A 340 -25.61 -30.75 10.03
C PHE A 340 -27.11 -31.04 9.84
N THR A 341 -27.39 -32.28 9.45
CA THR A 341 -28.61 -33.01 9.82
C THR A 341 -28.60 -33.31 11.31
#